data_AF-A0A0G0T3L4-F1
#
_entry.id   AF-A0A0G0T3L4-F1
#
_cell.length_a   1.000
_cell.length_b   1.000
_cell.length_c   1.000
_cell.angle_alpha   90.00
_cell.angle_beta   90.00
_cell.angle_gamma   90.00
#
_symmetry.space_group_name_H-M   'P 1'
#
loop_
_entity.id
_entity.type
_entity.pdbx_description
1 polymer ?
#
loop_
_entity_poly.entity_id
_entity_poly.type
_entity_poly.pdbx_seq_one_letter_code
_entity_poly.pdbx_strand_id
1 'polypeptide(L)'
;MAFTPKNAQLISSTQANQSDITHKLQPTFKERFIQNLKVAPKQVLLEPLIGAGKGVLSSISGASQLGQKGLQTITGIQAPISRLPEKFILMLVGGTEGDISFYKKIVDESGLKDRVIFAGFVKNTEVPAYLGASSALIAPFPKNDHYEFYMSPMKIFEYMSSRRPIITTNLNSIKEVLGENSAIYTESGDVDSMVNGLLKIDNNPDFAKEISENARKEIEEHSWDKRAERLIKFLSSSYIRDKFKISLFLLLIFLSVFSIYAIGPQVVGDSVSYVDAILVLETGIEPSGFTPYRIVTTYLGLQSVRAIDILVDNILLSWLVQNSLLYIIMGMFFYSLLRRIIGHSKTAFFGTLFLVTNYAVVVFGLSYLMDMGGWAFYVASLYYSYRYLETKETKWLWISSVLVGIGGLFKEYAFLAYVVIFGLIIFIYWKDWSNMIKKMFITGLLSFTPMLVLNLHIFSVYHYTYIDWFFNQPIYVYNSRILEYIKSFGSLYNFGWFLFLGGAYIFFKRTKEVFQDKNLDKNTIFIWLVLLSSTVVFVWPIVTRVLFITMPAVVIVSSLYIKKIHSKLIFLFPIFVLYVLSTYLMDAFILDFVNLPF
;
A
#
# COMPACT_ATOMS: atom_id res chain seq x y z
N MET A 1 -38.96 6.63 10.26
CA MET A 1 -38.57 5.55 11.20
C MET A 1 -37.59 6.11 12.21
N ALA A 2 -37.95 6.08 13.49
CA ALA A 2 -37.20 6.67 14.60
C ALA A 2 -35.96 5.84 14.98
N PHE A 3 -34.81 6.50 15.13
CA PHE A 3 -33.58 5.93 15.67
C PHE A 3 -33.63 5.92 17.21
N THR A 4 -33.59 4.73 17.81
CA THR A 4 -33.45 4.57 19.27
C THR A 4 -32.00 4.71 19.75
N PRO A 5 -31.75 5.32 20.92
CA PRO A 5 -30.41 5.51 21.48
C PRO A 5 -29.97 4.27 22.25
N LYS A 6 -29.43 3.26 21.56
CA LYS A 6 -28.82 2.08 22.22
C LYS A 6 -27.36 1.82 21.86
N ASN A 7 -26.78 2.59 20.93
CA ASN A 7 -25.39 2.43 20.51
C ASN A 7 -24.43 3.51 21.04
N ALA A 8 -24.91 4.46 21.86
CA ALA A 8 -24.08 5.50 22.47
C ALA A 8 -23.40 5.07 23.79
N GLN A 9 -23.77 3.92 24.37
CA GLN A 9 -23.17 3.39 25.62
C GLN A 9 -22.00 2.41 25.40
N LEU A 10 -21.66 2.08 24.16
CA LEU A 10 -20.51 1.21 23.85
C LEU A 10 -19.18 1.98 23.65
N ILE A 11 -19.21 3.32 23.70
CA ILE A 11 -18.03 4.16 23.50
C ILE A 11 -17.56 4.81 24.83
N SER A 12 -18.39 4.79 25.89
CA SER A 12 -18.02 5.28 27.23
C SER A 12 -17.59 4.19 28.22
N SER A 13 -17.67 2.91 27.85
CA SER A 13 -17.32 1.77 28.73
C SER A 13 -15.89 1.24 28.55
N THR A 14 -15.11 1.79 27.61
CA THR A 14 -13.73 1.34 27.32
C THR A 14 -12.62 2.11 28.05
N GLN A 15 -12.96 3.09 28.90
CA GLN A 15 -11.99 3.78 29.76
C GLN A 15 -12.04 3.36 31.25
N ALA A 16 -13.01 2.53 31.67
CA ALA A 16 -13.21 2.19 33.07
C ALA A 16 -12.76 0.77 33.48
N ASN A 17 -12.08 0.01 32.61
CA ASN A 17 -11.77 -1.41 32.86
C ASN A 17 -10.28 -1.78 32.79
N GLN A 18 -9.39 -0.83 33.03
CA GLN A 18 -7.95 -1.12 33.18
C GLN A 18 -7.56 -1.59 34.59
N SER A 19 -8.43 -1.42 35.61
CA SER A 19 -8.15 -1.84 36.99
C SER A 19 -8.70 -3.23 37.37
N ASP A 20 -9.67 -3.78 36.64
CA ASP A 20 -10.34 -5.04 37.00
C ASP A 20 -9.75 -6.29 36.31
N ILE A 21 -8.92 -6.11 35.28
CA ILE A 21 -8.24 -7.22 34.58
C ILE A 21 -6.95 -7.63 35.31
N THR A 22 -6.37 -6.73 36.11
CA THR A 22 -5.17 -7.00 36.93
C THR A 22 -5.46 -7.83 38.18
N HIS A 23 -6.71 -7.96 38.62
CA HIS A 23 -7.07 -8.67 39.86
C HIS A 23 -7.53 -10.14 39.67
N LYS A 24 -7.61 -10.64 38.43
CA LYS A 24 -8.01 -12.03 38.12
C LYS A 24 -6.95 -12.87 37.40
N LEU A 25 -5.70 -12.40 37.37
CA LEU A 25 -4.60 -13.20 36.87
C LEU A 25 -3.95 -13.99 38.02
N GLN A 26 -3.86 -15.29 37.77
CA GLN A 26 -3.17 -16.35 38.51
C GLN A 26 -1.81 -15.92 39.14
N PRO A 27 -1.26 -16.69 40.10
CA PRO A 27 -0.17 -16.26 40.98
C PRO A 27 0.97 -15.61 40.20
N THR A 28 1.48 -14.49 40.71
CA THR A 28 2.49 -13.68 40.03
C THR A 28 3.69 -14.54 39.61
N PHE A 29 4.27 -14.24 38.44
CA PHE A 29 5.48 -14.93 37.92
C PHE A 29 6.57 -15.07 39.00
N LYS A 30 6.65 -14.12 39.94
CA LYS A 30 7.53 -14.13 41.10
C LYS A 30 7.29 -15.31 42.05
N GLU A 31 6.04 -15.68 42.32
CA GLU A 31 5.67 -16.82 43.19
C GLU A 31 5.90 -18.17 42.49
N ARG A 32 5.61 -18.27 41.18
CA ARG A 32 5.98 -19.45 40.37
C ARG A 32 7.50 -19.60 40.19
N PHE A 33 8.22 -18.48 40.08
CA PHE A 33 9.68 -18.45 39.99
C PHE A 33 10.32 -18.91 41.31
N ILE A 34 9.79 -18.48 42.46
CA ILE A 34 10.25 -18.90 43.79
C ILE A 34 9.85 -20.36 44.11
N GLN A 35 8.69 -20.84 43.66
CA GLN A 35 8.30 -22.25 43.81
C GLN A 35 9.11 -23.20 42.89
N ASN A 36 9.43 -22.79 41.66
CA ASN A 36 10.25 -23.58 40.74
C ASN A 36 11.75 -23.61 41.14
N LEU A 37 12.22 -22.66 41.94
CA LEU A 37 13.54 -22.71 42.57
C LEU A 37 13.66 -23.81 43.64
N LYS A 38 12.54 -24.28 44.21
CA LYS A 38 12.55 -25.31 45.27
C LYS A 38 12.57 -26.75 44.77
N VAL A 39 12.40 -26.98 43.46
CA VAL A 39 12.38 -28.34 42.89
C VAL A 39 13.14 -28.37 41.56
N ALA A 40 14.47 -28.45 41.62
CA ALA A 40 15.31 -28.73 40.46
C ALA A 40 16.21 -29.96 40.73
N PRO A 41 15.98 -31.11 40.08
CA PRO A 41 16.76 -32.35 40.30
C PRO A 41 18.24 -32.29 39.89
N LYS A 42 18.74 -31.14 39.41
CA LYS A 42 20.13 -30.95 38.93
C LYS A 42 20.94 -29.91 39.72
N GLN A 43 20.41 -29.36 40.82
CA GLN A 43 21.15 -28.48 41.73
C GLN A 43 22.41 -29.18 42.30
N VAL A 44 22.36 -30.51 42.38
CA VAL A 44 23.42 -31.43 42.83
C VAL A 44 24.72 -31.35 42.00
N LEU A 45 24.66 -30.98 40.71
CA LEU A 45 25.87 -30.90 39.85
C LEU A 45 26.66 -29.59 40.02
N LEU A 46 26.03 -28.53 40.55
CA LEU A 46 26.60 -27.18 40.60
C LEU A 46 27.05 -26.76 42.01
N GLU A 47 26.38 -27.24 43.06
CA GLU A 47 26.72 -26.93 44.45
C GLU A 47 28.17 -27.26 44.85
N PRO A 48 28.78 -28.41 44.45
CA PRO A 48 30.17 -28.71 44.80
C PRO A 48 31.18 -27.77 44.14
N LEU A 49 30.86 -27.22 42.97
CA LEU A 49 31.76 -26.35 42.20
C LEU A 49 31.74 -24.91 42.74
N ILE A 50 30.55 -24.43 43.09
CA ILE A 50 30.35 -23.09 43.67
C ILE A 50 30.89 -23.04 45.11
N GLY A 51 30.69 -24.11 45.90
CA GLY A 51 31.21 -24.21 47.27
C GLY A 51 32.74 -24.34 47.38
N ALA A 52 33.43 -24.75 46.30
CA ALA A 52 34.88 -24.93 46.27
C ALA A 52 35.68 -23.70 45.79
N GLY A 53 35.03 -22.53 45.63
CA GLY A 53 35.69 -21.31 45.16
C GLY A 53 36.12 -21.33 43.69
N LYS A 54 35.55 -22.23 42.87
CA LYS A 54 35.85 -22.32 41.43
C LYS A 54 35.00 -21.31 40.64
N GLY A 55 35.64 -20.61 39.69
CA GLY A 55 34.96 -19.70 38.77
C GLY A 55 34.31 -20.48 37.63
N VAL A 56 32.99 -20.41 37.51
CA VAL A 56 32.24 -21.15 36.48
C VAL A 56 31.96 -20.22 35.30
N LEU A 57 32.50 -20.53 34.13
CA LEU A 57 32.22 -19.84 32.88
C LEU A 57 31.16 -20.64 32.14
N SER A 58 30.10 -20.03 31.63
CA SER A 58 29.17 -20.76 30.76
C SER A 58 29.04 -20.16 29.38
N SER A 59 28.90 -21.06 28.42
CA SER A 59 28.41 -20.76 27.09
C SER A 59 27.23 -21.66 26.80
N ILE A 60 26.08 -21.06 26.53
CA ILE A 60 24.89 -21.79 26.14
C ILE A 60 24.88 -21.92 24.63
N SER A 61 24.58 -23.10 24.11
CA SER A 61 24.45 -23.47 22.71
C SER A 61 23.04 -24.02 22.45
N GLY A 62 22.46 -23.71 21.30
CA GLY A 62 21.14 -24.26 20.94
C GLY A 62 21.27 -25.74 20.54
N ALA A 63 20.15 -26.45 20.50
CA ALA A 63 20.06 -27.90 20.23
C ALA A 63 20.66 -28.39 18.89
N SER A 64 21.26 -27.54 18.05
CA SER A 64 21.78 -27.91 16.73
C SER A 64 23.04 -27.17 16.27
N GLN A 65 23.73 -26.41 17.14
CA GLN A 65 24.70 -25.40 16.66
C GLN A 65 25.88 -25.15 17.61
N LEU A 66 26.46 -26.18 18.23
CA LEU A 66 27.78 -25.99 18.88
C LEU A 66 28.81 -25.53 17.84
N GLY A 67 28.84 -26.18 16.66
CA GLY A 67 29.76 -25.81 15.57
C GLY A 67 29.53 -24.41 14.98
N GLN A 68 28.29 -24.05 14.63
CA GLN A 68 28.04 -22.83 13.83
C GLN A 68 28.22 -21.51 14.59
N LYS A 69 28.34 -21.51 15.92
CA LYS A 69 28.36 -20.30 16.77
C LYS A 69 29.74 -19.93 17.33
N GLY A 70 30.80 -20.30 16.60
CA GLY A 70 32.18 -19.88 16.88
C GLY A 70 32.96 -20.75 17.88
N LEU A 71 32.34 -21.83 18.38
CA LEU A 71 33.05 -22.91 19.07
C LEU A 71 33.70 -23.92 18.07
N GLN A 72 33.74 -23.57 16.79
CA GLN A 72 34.07 -24.46 15.67
C GLN A 72 35.55 -24.88 15.62
N THR A 73 36.45 -24.13 16.26
CA THR A 73 37.88 -24.41 16.20
C THR A 73 38.34 -25.21 17.42
N ILE A 74 39.23 -26.18 17.22
CA ILE A 74 40.01 -26.85 18.28
C ILE A 74 40.61 -25.79 19.23
N THR A 75 41.00 -24.63 18.70
CA THR A 75 41.53 -23.48 19.45
C THR A 75 40.48 -22.67 20.23
N GLY A 76 39.19 -22.72 19.89
CA GLY A 76 38.15 -21.85 20.49
C GLY A 76 37.71 -22.27 21.90
N ILE A 77 37.80 -23.57 22.23
CA ILE A 77 37.51 -24.09 23.57
C ILE A 77 38.82 -24.36 24.34
N GLN A 78 39.82 -24.96 23.67
CA GLN A 78 41.06 -25.41 24.30
C GLN A 78 41.98 -24.24 24.67
N ALA A 79 42.22 -23.29 23.77
CA ALA A 79 43.24 -22.27 23.98
C ALA A 79 42.89 -21.27 25.10
N PRO A 80 41.64 -20.80 25.26
CA PRO A 80 41.28 -19.96 26.40
C PRO A 80 41.38 -20.70 27.73
N ILE A 81 40.82 -21.91 27.82
CA ILE A 81 40.76 -22.62 29.12
C ILE A 81 42.14 -23.08 29.59
N SER A 82 43.02 -23.53 28.69
CA SER A 82 44.40 -23.90 29.04
C SER A 82 45.23 -22.72 29.55
N ARG A 83 44.88 -21.48 29.18
CA ARG A 83 45.58 -20.26 29.59
C ARG A 83 44.99 -19.59 30.83
N LEU A 84 43.81 -20.05 31.29
CA LEU A 84 43.18 -19.57 32.51
C LEU A 84 43.64 -20.37 33.73
N PRO A 85 43.68 -19.76 34.93
CA PRO A 85 43.97 -20.46 36.18
C PRO A 85 43.07 -21.69 36.39
N GLU A 86 43.56 -22.73 37.06
CA GLU A 86 42.85 -24.02 37.21
C GLU A 86 41.47 -23.91 37.89
N LYS A 87 41.23 -22.83 38.64
CA LYS A 87 39.91 -22.54 39.23
C LYS A 87 38.81 -22.30 38.19
N PHE A 88 39.14 -22.00 36.93
CA PHE A 88 38.15 -21.76 35.88
C PHE A 88 37.68 -23.06 35.23
N ILE A 89 36.36 -23.22 35.18
CA ILE A 89 35.67 -24.33 34.52
C ILE A 89 34.78 -23.76 33.41
N LEU A 90 34.84 -24.36 32.22
CA LEU A 90 33.92 -24.06 31.11
C LEU A 90 32.73 -25.00 31.14
N MET A 91 31.52 -24.44 31.19
CA MET A 91 30.26 -25.16 31.11
C MET A 91 29.60 -24.91 29.75
N LEU A 92 29.43 -25.97 28.99
CA LEU A 92 28.72 -25.97 27.71
C LEU A 92 27.32 -26.54 27.92
N VAL A 93 26.32 -25.68 27.76
CA VAL A 93 24.91 -26.04 27.92
C VAL A 93 24.29 -26.16 26.54
N GLY A 94 23.58 -27.26 26.25
CA GLY A 94 23.01 -27.56 24.93
C GLY A 94 23.91 -28.41 24.04
N GLY A 95 23.60 -28.41 22.73
CA GLY A 95 24.25 -29.27 21.73
C GLY A 95 23.51 -30.58 21.48
N THR A 96 23.69 -31.14 20.26
CA THR A 96 23.25 -32.50 19.95
C THR A 96 24.18 -33.52 20.58
N GLU A 97 23.74 -34.78 20.71
CA GLU A 97 24.63 -35.87 21.16
C GLU A 97 25.87 -36.01 20.27
N GLY A 98 25.73 -35.79 18.96
CA GLY A 98 26.84 -35.81 18.01
C GLY A 98 27.85 -34.69 18.25
N ASP A 99 27.38 -33.46 18.44
CA ASP A 99 28.25 -32.32 18.77
C ASP A 99 28.99 -32.56 20.09
N ILE A 100 28.26 -32.97 21.14
CA ILE A 100 28.83 -33.21 22.47
C ILE A 100 29.91 -34.30 22.37
N SER A 101 29.65 -35.39 21.66
CA SER A 101 30.61 -36.48 21.48
C SER A 101 31.87 -36.01 20.75
N PHE A 102 31.71 -35.19 19.71
CA PHE A 102 32.82 -34.62 18.96
C PHE A 102 33.72 -33.73 19.85
N TYR A 103 33.13 -32.78 20.58
CA TYR A 103 33.88 -31.87 21.44
C TYR A 103 34.45 -32.55 22.69
N LYS A 104 33.77 -33.56 23.24
CA LYS A 104 34.27 -34.34 24.37
C LYS A 104 35.56 -35.08 24.00
N LYS A 105 35.64 -35.65 22.80
CA LYS A 105 36.87 -36.27 22.29
C LYS A 105 38.04 -35.29 22.24
N ILE A 106 37.81 -34.07 21.74
CA ILE A 106 38.83 -33.01 21.68
C ILE A 106 39.30 -32.61 23.09
N VAL A 107 38.38 -32.45 24.03
CA VAL A 107 38.68 -32.11 25.43
C VAL A 107 39.50 -33.21 26.11
N ASP A 108 39.13 -34.48 25.89
CA ASP A 108 39.82 -35.65 26.44
C ASP A 108 41.26 -35.74 25.90
N GLU A 109 41.46 -35.58 24.58
CA GLU A 109 42.77 -35.56 23.92
C GLU A 109 43.66 -34.37 24.37
N SER A 110 43.03 -33.29 24.84
CA SER A 110 43.72 -32.06 25.28
C SER A 110 44.05 -32.04 26.78
N GLY A 111 43.70 -33.07 27.55
CA GLY A 111 43.93 -33.12 29.00
C GLY A 111 43.07 -32.14 29.81
N LEU A 112 41.93 -31.68 29.27
CA LEU A 112 41.08 -30.64 29.86
C LEU A 112 39.79 -31.20 30.48
N LYS A 113 39.70 -32.51 30.67
CA LYS A 113 38.49 -33.22 31.10
C LYS A 113 37.91 -32.69 32.42
N ASP A 114 38.77 -32.28 33.35
CA ASP A 114 38.34 -31.76 34.66
C ASP A 114 37.98 -30.26 34.63
N ARG A 115 38.14 -29.62 33.46
CA ARG A 115 37.94 -28.17 33.25
C ARG A 115 36.82 -27.85 32.28
N VAL A 116 36.20 -28.83 31.63
CA VAL A 116 35.08 -28.63 30.71
C VAL A 116 33.92 -29.56 31.06
N ILE A 117 32.74 -28.97 31.33
CA ILE A 117 31.51 -29.66 31.68
C ILE A 117 30.52 -29.53 30.53
N PHE A 118 30.06 -30.66 30.00
CA PHE A 118 28.97 -30.71 29.03
C PHE A 118 27.66 -31.01 29.77
N ALA A 119 26.78 -30.02 29.91
CA ALA A 119 25.48 -30.19 30.55
C ALA A 119 24.43 -30.87 29.64
N GLY A 120 24.73 -30.94 28.34
CA GLY A 120 23.84 -31.46 27.31
C GLY A 120 22.62 -30.57 27.08
N PHE A 121 21.64 -31.08 26.32
CA PHE A 121 20.37 -30.38 26.12
C PHE A 121 19.62 -30.20 27.45
N VAL A 122 19.18 -28.97 27.71
CA VAL A 122 18.39 -28.60 28.89
C VAL A 122 17.09 -27.94 28.44
N LYS A 123 16.03 -28.05 29.23
CA LYS A 123 14.77 -27.40 28.90
C LYS A 123 14.94 -25.88 29.02
N ASN A 124 14.24 -25.10 28.18
CA ASN A 124 14.28 -23.63 28.25
C ASN A 124 13.94 -23.09 29.64
N THR A 125 13.10 -23.79 30.42
CA THR A 125 12.77 -23.42 31.80
C THR A 125 13.92 -23.58 32.78
N GLU A 126 14.94 -24.37 32.45
CA GLU A 126 16.11 -24.64 33.29
C GLU A 126 17.30 -23.72 32.92
N VAL A 127 17.32 -23.18 31.70
CA VAL A 127 18.37 -22.26 31.20
C VAL A 127 18.68 -21.11 32.17
N PRO A 128 17.70 -20.41 32.78
CA PRO A 128 17.98 -19.33 33.72
C PRO A 128 18.82 -19.77 34.93
N ALA A 129 18.66 -21.01 35.40
CA ALA A 129 19.45 -21.53 36.52
C ALA A 129 20.92 -21.72 36.14
N TYR A 130 21.20 -22.20 34.92
CA TYR A 130 22.56 -22.34 34.41
C TYR A 130 23.24 -20.98 34.20
N LEU A 131 22.52 -20.03 33.58
CA LEU A 131 23.01 -18.66 33.43
C LEU A 131 23.29 -18.03 34.80
N GLY A 132 22.33 -18.15 35.73
CA GLY A 132 22.44 -17.65 37.09
C GLY A 132 23.57 -18.28 37.90
N ALA A 133 23.92 -19.54 37.65
CA ALA A 133 25.03 -20.23 38.34
C ALA A 133 26.43 -19.84 37.82
N SER A 134 26.50 -19.11 36.70
CA SER A 134 27.78 -18.78 36.05
C SER A 134 28.38 -17.49 36.58
N SER A 135 29.70 -17.44 36.73
CA SER A 135 30.48 -16.24 37.07
C SER A 135 30.59 -15.27 35.89
N ALA A 136 30.63 -15.78 34.66
CA ALA A 136 30.58 -15.00 33.43
C ALA A 136 29.97 -15.80 32.28
N LEU A 137 29.45 -15.10 31.28
CA LEU A 137 28.77 -15.68 30.12
C LEU A 137 29.51 -15.34 28.82
N ILE A 138 29.78 -16.34 27.99
CA ILE A 138 30.62 -16.20 26.78
C ILE A 138 29.79 -16.47 25.52
N ALA A 139 29.88 -15.57 24.54
CA ALA A 139 29.24 -15.66 23.24
C ALA A 139 30.23 -15.31 22.09
N PRO A 140 31.14 -16.22 21.73
CA PRO A 140 32.24 -15.94 20.81
C PRO A 140 31.81 -16.17 19.35
N PHE A 141 30.85 -15.38 18.86
CA PHE A 141 30.34 -15.52 17.49
C PHE A 141 31.43 -15.29 16.43
N PRO A 142 31.43 -16.04 15.30
CA PRO A 142 32.39 -15.84 14.24
C PRO A 142 32.04 -14.57 13.44
N LYS A 143 33.06 -13.86 12.95
CA LYS A 143 32.85 -12.67 12.11
C LYS A 143 32.67 -13.05 10.64
N ASN A 144 31.43 -12.96 10.15
CA ASN A 144 31.05 -13.06 8.74
C ASN A 144 29.76 -12.24 8.51
N ASP A 145 29.35 -12.03 7.26
CA ASP A 145 28.20 -11.17 6.93
C ASP A 145 26.92 -11.55 7.69
N HIS A 146 26.66 -12.85 7.89
CA HIS A 146 25.50 -13.31 8.64
C HIS A 146 25.53 -12.79 10.09
N TYR A 147 26.64 -13.00 10.80
CA TYR A 147 26.78 -12.58 12.19
C TYR A 147 26.99 -11.08 12.35
N GLU A 148 27.63 -10.42 11.38
CA GLU A 148 27.91 -8.99 11.42
C GLU A 148 26.62 -8.16 11.23
N PHE A 149 25.76 -8.53 10.27
CA PHE A 149 24.65 -7.67 9.81
C PHE A 149 23.25 -8.28 9.91
N TYR A 150 23.10 -9.61 9.96
CA TYR A 150 21.79 -10.26 9.78
C TYR A 150 21.32 -11.12 10.97
N MET A 151 22.20 -11.41 11.93
CA MET A 151 21.85 -12.21 13.10
C MET A 151 20.90 -11.46 14.03
N SER A 152 19.89 -12.16 14.55
CA SER A 152 19.19 -11.74 15.77
C SER A 152 19.84 -12.43 17.00
N PRO A 153 20.53 -11.69 17.88
CA PRO A 153 21.35 -12.28 18.95
C PRO A 153 20.50 -12.70 20.17
N MET A 154 19.61 -13.70 19.99
CA MET A 154 18.65 -14.13 21.02
C MET A 154 19.29 -14.46 22.39
N LYS A 155 20.46 -15.11 22.39
CA LYS A 155 21.17 -15.45 23.63
C LYS A 155 21.68 -14.22 24.39
N ILE A 156 22.03 -13.14 23.68
CA ILE A 156 22.51 -11.93 24.33
C ILE A 156 21.40 -11.35 25.21
N PHE A 157 20.15 -11.37 24.75
CA PHE A 157 19.02 -10.94 25.57
C PHE A 157 18.84 -11.81 26.84
N GLU A 158 19.01 -13.12 26.73
CA GLU A 158 18.97 -14.03 27.89
C GLU A 158 20.12 -13.72 28.87
N TYR A 159 21.32 -13.47 28.34
CA TYR A 159 22.50 -13.13 29.12
C TYR A 159 22.31 -11.80 29.86
N MET A 160 21.81 -10.77 29.18
CA MET A 160 21.48 -9.46 29.77
C MET A 160 20.48 -9.60 30.92
N SER A 161 19.52 -10.53 30.81
CA SER A 161 18.52 -10.77 31.86
C SER A 161 19.09 -11.45 33.12
N SER A 162 20.22 -12.15 32.99
CA SER A 162 20.78 -13.01 34.03
C SER A 162 21.62 -12.30 35.10
N ARG A 163 21.91 -11.01 34.91
CA ARG A 163 22.82 -10.22 35.77
C ARG A 163 24.20 -10.84 35.94
N ARG A 164 24.73 -11.43 34.87
CA ARG A 164 26.11 -11.93 34.80
C ARG A 164 26.91 -11.13 33.77
N PRO A 165 28.21 -10.90 34.02
CA PRO A 165 29.05 -10.20 33.05
C PRO A 165 29.15 -11.02 31.76
N ILE A 166 29.08 -10.30 30.63
CA ILE A 166 29.02 -10.88 29.28
C ILE A 166 30.34 -10.60 28.56
N ILE A 167 30.88 -11.63 27.91
CA ILE A 167 31.98 -11.51 26.95
C ILE A 167 31.47 -11.98 25.60
N THR A 168 31.60 -11.14 24.58
CA THR A 168 31.04 -11.42 23.26
C THR A 168 31.88 -10.81 22.15
N THR A 169 31.75 -11.34 20.94
CA THR A 169 32.44 -10.80 19.77
C THR A 169 31.96 -9.37 19.45
N ASN A 170 32.89 -8.51 19.05
CA ASN A 170 32.66 -7.16 18.56
C ASN A 170 31.99 -7.15 17.17
N LEU A 171 30.67 -7.28 17.14
CA LEU A 171 29.84 -7.31 15.92
C LEU A 171 28.80 -6.20 15.93
N ASN A 172 28.50 -5.61 14.77
CA ASN A 172 27.46 -4.58 14.65
C ASN A 172 26.08 -5.08 15.11
N SER A 173 25.67 -6.29 14.73
CA SER A 173 24.40 -6.90 15.15
C SER A 173 24.23 -7.03 16.68
N ILE A 174 25.34 -7.10 17.43
CA ILE A 174 25.34 -7.18 18.90
C ILE A 174 25.30 -5.78 19.50
N LYS A 175 26.05 -4.84 18.92
CA LYS A 175 26.05 -3.42 19.32
C LYS A 175 24.69 -2.73 19.13
N GLU A 176 23.83 -3.27 18.28
CA GLU A 176 22.43 -2.82 18.15
C GLU A 176 21.58 -3.07 19.41
N VAL A 177 21.98 -4.02 20.26
CA VAL A 177 21.18 -4.48 21.41
C VAL A 177 21.90 -4.41 22.75
N LEU A 178 23.23 -4.39 22.73
CA LEU A 178 24.08 -4.37 23.91
C LEU A 178 25.05 -3.19 23.78
N GLY A 179 25.04 -2.31 24.78
CA GLY A 179 25.86 -1.12 24.81
C GLY A 179 27.34 -1.41 25.04
N GLU A 180 28.19 -0.43 24.75
CA GLU A 180 29.65 -0.56 24.89
C GLU A 180 30.09 -0.77 26.34
N ASN A 181 29.31 -0.29 27.32
CA ASN A 181 29.59 -0.41 28.75
C ASN A 181 28.84 -1.58 29.43
N SER A 182 28.25 -2.48 28.64
CA SER A 182 27.38 -3.58 29.12
C SER A 182 28.01 -4.96 28.91
N ALA A 183 29.17 -5.03 28.26
CA ALA A 183 29.92 -6.26 28.03
C ALA A 183 31.40 -5.99 27.77
N ILE A 184 32.20 -7.05 27.79
CA ILE A 184 33.54 -7.03 27.21
C ILE A 184 33.43 -7.52 25.76
N TYR A 185 33.85 -6.67 24.83
CA TYR A 185 33.89 -7.00 23.41
C TYR A 185 35.26 -7.53 23.02
N THR A 186 35.29 -8.67 22.33
CA THR A 186 36.51 -9.32 21.85
C THR A 186 36.50 -9.40 20.33
N GLU A 187 37.68 -9.45 19.71
CA GLU A 187 37.74 -9.76 18.28
C GLU A 187 37.49 -11.26 18.03
N SER A 188 36.90 -11.59 16.88
CA SER A 188 36.56 -12.97 16.53
C SER A 188 37.83 -13.81 16.39
N GLY A 189 37.94 -14.89 17.15
CA GLY A 189 39.11 -15.78 17.15
C GLY A 189 40.30 -15.29 17.97
N ASP A 190 40.20 -14.12 18.61
CA ASP A 190 41.23 -13.59 19.49
C ASP A 190 41.12 -14.18 20.90
N VAL A 191 41.89 -15.24 21.13
CA VAL A 191 41.98 -15.93 22.41
C VAL A 191 42.55 -15.03 23.51
N ASP A 192 43.52 -14.17 23.18
CA ASP A 192 44.16 -13.27 24.14
C ASP A 192 43.15 -12.27 24.71
N SER A 193 42.38 -11.63 23.83
CA SER A 193 41.34 -10.68 24.23
C SER A 193 40.28 -11.34 25.12
N MET A 194 39.86 -12.57 24.81
CA MET A 194 38.91 -13.32 25.63
C MET A 194 39.47 -13.67 27.02
N VAL A 195 40.70 -14.20 27.08
CA VAL A 195 41.36 -14.57 28.35
C VAL A 195 41.56 -13.31 29.21
N ASN A 196 42.05 -12.22 28.63
CA ASN A 196 42.22 -10.95 29.34
C ASN A 196 40.89 -10.40 29.85
N GLY A 197 39.82 -10.52 29.07
CA GLY A 197 38.46 -10.14 29.50
C GLY A 197 37.98 -10.95 30.71
N LEU A 198 38.18 -12.26 30.69
CA LEU A 198 37.83 -13.16 31.79
C LEU A 198 38.62 -12.86 33.06
N LEU A 199 39.94 -12.65 32.93
CA LEU A 199 40.79 -12.26 34.05
C LEU A 199 40.41 -10.86 34.59
N LYS A 200 40.01 -9.93 33.73
CA LYS A 200 39.53 -8.61 34.16
C LYS A 200 38.26 -8.72 35.01
N ILE A 201 37.32 -9.59 34.64
CA ILE A 201 36.09 -9.85 35.41
C ILE A 201 36.43 -10.48 36.77
N ASP A 202 37.31 -11.47 36.80
CA ASP A 202 37.69 -12.18 38.02
C ASP A 202 38.50 -11.30 39.00
N ASN A 203 39.39 -10.45 38.48
CA ASN A 203 40.21 -9.56 39.30
C ASN A 203 39.47 -8.28 39.74
N ASN A 204 38.34 -7.91 39.12
CA ASN A 204 37.60 -6.68 39.42
C ASN A 204 36.10 -6.93 39.61
N PRO A 205 35.66 -7.38 40.81
CA PRO A 205 34.27 -7.68 41.09
C PRO A 205 33.31 -6.49 40.91
N ASP A 206 33.75 -5.27 41.23
CA ASP A 206 32.94 -4.06 41.07
C ASP A 206 32.68 -3.75 39.59
N PHE A 207 33.71 -3.87 38.75
CA PHE A 207 33.57 -3.73 37.29
C PHE A 207 32.64 -4.81 36.71
N ALA A 208 32.79 -6.06 37.14
CA ALA A 208 31.92 -7.15 36.70
C ALA A 208 30.45 -6.91 37.06
N LYS A 209 30.19 -6.38 38.27
CA LYS A 209 28.86 -6.00 38.72
C LYS A 209 28.31 -4.85 37.88
N GLU A 210 29.11 -3.81 37.65
CA GLU A 210 28.74 -2.62 36.87
C GLU A 210 28.26 -3.01 35.46
N ILE A 211 29.09 -3.74 34.68
CA ILE A 211 28.72 -4.11 33.31
C ILE A 211 27.48 -5.02 33.27
N SER A 212 27.31 -5.90 34.25
CA SER A 212 26.14 -6.79 34.32
C SER A 212 24.83 -6.06 34.66
N GLU A 213 24.90 -5.02 35.50
CA GLU A 213 23.74 -4.17 35.82
C GLU A 213 23.41 -3.23 34.66
N ASN A 214 24.41 -2.75 33.92
CA ASN A 214 24.18 -1.98 32.69
C ASN A 214 23.45 -2.83 31.64
N ALA A 215 23.92 -4.05 31.38
CA ALA A 215 23.25 -5.00 30.51
C ALA A 215 21.81 -5.29 30.96
N ARG A 216 21.59 -5.44 32.28
CA ARG A 216 20.26 -5.66 32.86
C ARG A 216 19.33 -4.45 32.71
N LYS A 217 19.84 -3.22 32.70
CA LYS A 217 19.01 -2.02 32.44
C LYS A 217 18.62 -1.95 30.97
N GLU A 218 19.56 -2.20 30.07
CA GLU A 218 19.33 -2.11 28.61
C GLU A 218 18.27 -3.10 28.11
N ILE A 219 18.23 -4.33 28.65
CA ILE A 219 17.23 -5.34 28.23
C ILE A 219 15.78 -4.90 28.43
N GLU A 220 15.52 -3.96 29.36
CA GLU A 220 14.16 -3.44 29.60
C GLU A 220 13.57 -2.75 28.35
N GLU A 221 14.43 -2.10 27.56
CA GLU A 221 14.08 -1.47 26.29
C GLU A 221 13.85 -2.45 25.14
N HIS A 222 14.16 -3.73 25.35
CA HIS A 222 14.01 -4.79 24.36
C HIS A 222 12.88 -5.77 24.68
N SER A 223 12.09 -5.50 25.72
CA SER A 223 10.89 -6.26 26.10
C SER A 223 9.82 -6.29 25.01
N TRP A 224 8.94 -7.30 25.07
CA TRP A 224 7.80 -7.40 24.16
C TRP A 224 6.86 -6.20 24.26
N ASP A 225 6.65 -5.66 25.46
CA ASP A 225 5.80 -4.48 25.68
C ASP A 225 6.38 -3.25 24.99
N LYS A 226 7.68 -2.96 25.18
CA LYS A 226 8.37 -1.86 24.49
C LYS A 226 8.37 -2.02 22.97
N ARG A 227 8.53 -3.25 22.47
CA ARG A 227 8.41 -3.54 21.03
C ARG A 227 6.99 -3.28 20.53
N ALA A 228 5.97 -3.68 21.27
CA ALA A 228 4.57 -3.45 20.91
C ALA A 228 4.23 -1.95 20.92
N GLU A 229 4.68 -1.19 21.91
CA GLU A 229 4.53 0.28 21.98
C GLU A 229 5.10 0.97 20.73
N ARG A 230 6.34 0.61 20.33
CA ARG A 230 6.99 1.16 19.14
C ARG A 230 6.20 0.83 17.86
N LEU A 231 5.69 -0.40 17.75
CA LEU A 231 4.88 -0.84 16.60
C LEU A 231 3.54 -0.08 16.54
N ILE A 232 2.83 0.06 17.66
CA ILE A 232 1.57 0.79 17.75
C ILE A 232 1.78 2.27 17.38
N LYS A 233 2.86 2.89 17.87
CA LYS A 233 3.23 4.27 17.53
C LYS A 233 3.51 4.43 16.03
N PHE A 234 4.21 3.49 15.41
CA PHE A 234 4.45 3.49 13.97
C PHE A 234 3.13 3.39 13.18
N LEU A 235 2.27 2.44 13.51
CA LEU A 235 1.00 2.21 12.81
C LEU A 235 0.03 3.40 12.96
N SER A 236 -0.09 3.97 14.17
CA SER A 236 -0.98 5.11 14.42
C SER A 236 -0.56 6.37 13.67
N SER A 237 0.75 6.62 13.52
CA SER A 237 1.27 7.75 12.73
C SER A 237 0.95 7.65 11.24
N SER A 238 0.86 6.42 10.70
CA SER A 238 0.43 6.19 9.32
C SER A 238 -1.05 6.46 9.14
N TYR A 239 -1.88 6.07 10.11
CA TYR A 239 -3.34 6.25 10.06
C TYR A 239 -3.76 7.72 9.99
N ILE A 240 -3.17 8.60 10.80
CA ILE A 240 -3.47 10.05 10.80
C ILE A 240 -3.22 10.68 9.43
N ARG A 241 -2.13 10.27 8.77
CA ARG A 241 -1.74 10.79 7.44
C ARG A 241 -2.75 10.42 6.36
N ASP A 242 -3.39 9.28 6.47
CA ASP A 242 -4.40 8.83 5.50
C ASP A 242 -5.75 9.52 5.72
N LYS A 243 -6.12 9.83 6.97
CA LYS A 243 -7.31 10.64 7.27
C LYS A 243 -7.25 12.03 6.62
N PHE A 244 -6.09 12.72 6.72
CA PHE A 244 -5.92 14.03 6.08
C PHE A 244 -6.10 13.98 4.56
N LYS A 245 -5.55 12.96 3.89
CA LYS A 245 -5.72 12.77 2.43
C LYS A 245 -7.18 12.58 2.05
N ILE A 246 -7.91 11.75 2.80
CA ILE A 246 -9.34 11.50 2.56
C ILE A 246 -10.12 12.79 2.76
N SER A 247 -9.88 13.52 3.86
CA SER A 247 -10.55 14.81 4.12
C SER A 247 -10.26 15.84 3.03
N LEU A 248 -9.02 15.95 2.54
CA LEU A 248 -8.66 16.86 1.45
C LEU A 248 -9.34 16.47 0.13
N PHE A 249 -9.37 15.18 -0.19
CA PHE A 249 -10.03 14.68 -1.40
C PHE A 249 -11.54 14.98 -1.38
N LEU A 250 -12.21 14.69 -0.26
CA LEU A 250 -13.63 14.99 -0.09
C LEU A 250 -13.91 16.50 -0.09
N LEU A 251 -13.04 17.32 0.50
CA LEU A 251 -13.16 18.77 0.46
C LEU A 251 -13.07 19.31 -0.96
N LEU A 252 -12.15 18.81 -1.78
CA LEU A 252 -11.99 19.27 -3.17
C LEU A 252 -13.14 18.82 -4.07
N ILE A 253 -13.67 17.61 -3.85
CA ILE A 253 -14.90 17.19 -4.51
C ILE A 253 -16.06 18.09 -4.09
N PHE A 254 -16.21 18.36 -2.78
CA PHE A 254 -17.24 19.27 -2.29
C PHE A 254 -17.13 20.65 -2.94
N LEU A 255 -15.93 21.21 -3.03
CA LEU A 255 -15.69 22.50 -3.69
C LEU A 255 -16.03 22.44 -5.20
N SER A 256 -15.72 21.34 -5.88
CA SER A 256 -16.06 21.15 -7.31
C SER A 256 -17.57 21.07 -7.54
N VAL A 257 -18.29 20.36 -6.67
CA VAL A 257 -19.76 20.27 -6.74
C VAL A 257 -20.39 21.62 -6.36
N PHE A 258 -19.87 22.26 -5.30
CA PHE A 258 -20.35 23.56 -4.84
C PHE A 258 -20.12 24.66 -5.88
N SER A 259 -19.00 24.66 -6.61
CA SER A 259 -18.77 25.65 -7.66
C SER A 259 -19.81 25.55 -8.77
N ILE A 260 -20.18 24.34 -9.19
CA ILE A 260 -21.24 24.14 -10.19
C ILE A 260 -22.60 24.54 -9.64
N TYR A 261 -22.89 24.19 -8.38
CA TYR A 261 -24.14 24.59 -7.73
C TYR A 261 -24.28 26.12 -7.64
N ALA A 262 -23.22 26.82 -7.21
CA ALA A 262 -23.22 28.26 -6.98
C ALA A 262 -23.30 29.08 -8.27
N ILE A 263 -22.70 28.62 -9.37
CA ILE A 263 -22.79 29.26 -10.70
C ILE A 263 -24.19 29.09 -11.31
N GLY A 264 -24.94 28.08 -10.88
CA GLY A 264 -26.28 27.77 -11.36
C GLY A 264 -26.30 26.98 -12.67
N PRO A 265 -27.48 26.52 -13.12
CA PRO A 265 -27.62 25.68 -14.31
C PRO A 265 -27.29 26.44 -15.59
N GLN A 266 -26.24 25.99 -16.28
CA GLN A 266 -25.90 26.44 -17.63
C GLN A 266 -26.64 25.55 -18.64
N VAL A 267 -27.76 26.02 -19.20
CA VAL A 267 -28.47 25.29 -20.27
C VAL A 267 -27.86 25.68 -21.60
N VAL A 268 -27.04 24.79 -22.19
CA VAL A 268 -26.35 25.08 -23.45
C VAL A 268 -26.47 23.91 -24.44
N GLY A 269 -27.04 24.17 -25.62
CA GLY A 269 -27.07 23.21 -26.73
C GLY A 269 -28.07 22.07 -26.53
N ASP A 270 -27.59 20.83 -26.60
CA ASP A 270 -28.38 19.59 -26.59
C ASP A 270 -28.92 19.20 -25.20
N SER A 271 -28.59 19.96 -24.15
CA SER A 271 -29.10 19.76 -22.79
C SER A 271 -30.64 19.72 -22.70
N VAL A 272 -31.34 20.48 -23.55
CA VAL A 272 -32.81 20.53 -23.61
C VAL A 272 -33.41 19.15 -23.91
N SER A 273 -32.76 18.37 -24.79
CA SER A 273 -33.23 17.03 -25.15
C SER A 273 -33.27 16.04 -23.99
N TYR A 274 -32.45 16.24 -22.94
CA TYR A 274 -32.51 15.41 -21.75
C TYR A 274 -33.74 15.72 -20.90
N VAL A 275 -34.11 17.00 -20.81
CA VAL A 275 -35.32 17.45 -20.10
C VAL A 275 -36.56 16.92 -20.81
N ASP A 276 -36.62 17.06 -22.14
CA ASP A 276 -37.73 16.54 -22.95
C ASP A 276 -37.86 15.02 -22.78
N ALA A 277 -36.73 14.29 -22.80
CA ALA A 277 -36.74 12.84 -22.62
C ALA A 277 -37.26 12.43 -21.24
N ILE A 278 -36.91 13.15 -20.17
CA ILE A 278 -37.46 12.89 -18.82
C ILE A 278 -38.97 13.14 -18.81
N LEU A 279 -39.42 14.25 -19.40
CA LEU A 279 -40.84 14.60 -19.47
C LEU A 279 -41.64 13.51 -20.18
N VAL A 280 -41.15 12.99 -21.31
CA VAL A 280 -41.80 11.87 -22.03
C VAL A 280 -41.82 10.60 -21.17
N LEU A 281 -40.73 10.29 -20.47
CA LEU A 281 -40.65 9.11 -19.60
C LEU A 281 -41.61 9.19 -18.39
N GLU A 282 -41.95 10.39 -17.94
CA GLU A 282 -42.86 10.64 -16.81
C GLU A 282 -44.33 10.72 -17.21
N THR A 283 -44.61 11.43 -18.29
CA THR A 283 -45.98 11.78 -18.68
C THR A 283 -46.51 10.96 -19.86
N GLY A 284 -45.62 10.35 -20.64
CA GLY A 284 -45.95 9.72 -21.92
C GLY A 284 -46.28 10.71 -23.03
N ILE A 285 -46.17 12.03 -22.78
CA ILE A 285 -46.54 13.07 -23.74
C ILE A 285 -45.28 13.55 -24.46
N GLU A 286 -45.27 13.44 -25.79
CA GLU A 286 -44.18 13.92 -26.63
C GLU A 286 -44.31 15.44 -26.89
N PRO A 287 -43.33 16.28 -26.51
CA PRO A 287 -43.33 17.69 -26.89
C PRO A 287 -43.13 17.87 -28.40
N SER A 288 -43.55 19.02 -28.94
CA SER A 288 -43.42 19.31 -30.38
C SER A 288 -41.95 19.29 -30.83
N GLY A 289 -41.64 18.47 -31.83
CA GLY A 289 -40.27 18.29 -32.33
C GLY A 289 -39.40 17.36 -31.48
N PHE A 290 -40.02 16.59 -30.57
CA PHE A 290 -39.33 15.58 -29.77
C PHE A 290 -38.62 14.55 -30.65
N THR A 291 -37.42 14.16 -30.23
CA THR A 291 -36.67 13.07 -30.82
C THR A 291 -36.28 12.08 -29.74
N PRO A 292 -36.59 10.77 -29.87
CA PRO A 292 -36.44 9.80 -28.78
C PRO A 292 -34.98 9.41 -28.50
N TYR A 293 -34.01 10.08 -29.11
CA TYR A 293 -32.63 9.61 -29.13
C TYR A 293 -31.98 9.56 -27.75
N ARG A 294 -32.32 10.46 -26.83
CA ARG A 294 -31.83 10.39 -25.44
C ARG A 294 -32.41 9.21 -24.69
N ILE A 295 -33.67 8.88 -24.95
CA ILE A 295 -34.29 7.67 -24.39
C ILE A 295 -33.55 6.44 -24.92
N VAL A 296 -33.17 6.41 -26.20
CA VAL A 296 -32.47 5.27 -26.79
C VAL A 296 -30.99 5.18 -26.37
N THR A 297 -30.30 6.31 -26.24
CA THR A 297 -28.82 6.35 -26.06
C THR A 297 -28.38 6.51 -24.60
N THR A 298 -29.19 7.12 -23.75
CA THR A 298 -28.82 7.46 -22.36
C THR A 298 -29.86 6.99 -21.33
N TYR A 299 -30.65 5.96 -21.66
CA TYR A 299 -31.80 5.50 -20.86
C TYR A 299 -31.48 5.29 -19.38
N LEU A 300 -30.37 4.61 -19.09
CA LEU A 300 -30.03 4.28 -17.70
C LEU A 300 -29.69 5.53 -16.90
N GLY A 301 -29.01 6.49 -17.54
CA GLY A 301 -28.76 7.82 -16.97
C GLY A 301 -30.06 8.56 -16.65
N LEU A 302 -31.01 8.57 -17.59
CA LEU A 302 -32.32 9.20 -17.37
C LEU A 302 -33.09 8.54 -16.22
N GLN A 303 -33.16 7.21 -16.19
CA GLN A 303 -33.87 6.50 -15.13
C GLN A 303 -33.20 6.64 -13.77
N SER A 304 -31.86 6.72 -13.70
CA SER A 304 -31.18 6.97 -12.43
C SER A 304 -31.46 8.37 -11.88
N VAL A 305 -31.56 9.39 -12.74
CA VAL A 305 -31.98 10.73 -12.31
C VAL A 305 -33.41 10.68 -11.77
N ARG A 306 -34.35 10.07 -12.50
CA ARG A 306 -35.75 9.93 -12.06
C ARG A 306 -35.89 9.20 -10.72
N ALA A 307 -35.10 8.14 -10.52
CA ALA A 307 -35.10 7.41 -9.26
C ALA A 307 -34.61 8.26 -8.07
N ILE A 308 -33.64 9.16 -8.30
CA ILE A 308 -33.18 10.12 -7.29
C ILE A 308 -34.23 11.21 -7.07
N ASP A 309 -34.92 11.62 -8.13
CA ASP A 309 -35.91 12.70 -8.09
C ASP A 309 -37.10 12.42 -7.17
N ILE A 310 -37.48 11.14 -7.02
CA ILE A 310 -38.47 10.69 -6.03
C ILE A 310 -38.14 11.18 -4.60
N LEU A 311 -36.85 11.36 -4.27
CA LEU A 311 -36.39 11.79 -2.95
C LEU A 311 -36.07 13.29 -2.87
N VAL A 312 -35.67 13.90 -3.99
CA VAL A 312 -35.13 15.26 -4.04
C VAL A 312 -36.18 16.28 -4.48
N ASP A 313 -37.18 15.86 -5.25
CA ASP A 313 -38.27 16.70 -5.80
C ASP A 313 -37.73 17.91 -6.60
N ASN A 314 -36.63 17.71 -7.33
CA ASN A 314 -36.00 18.71 -8.17
C ASN A 314 -35.06 18.06 -9.18
N ILE A 315 -35.48 17.96 -10.43
CA ILE A 315 -34.78 17.19 -11.47
C ILE A 315 -33.34 17.66 -11.73
N LEU A 316 -33.10 18.97 -11.66
CA LEU A 316 -31.77 19.54 -11.87
C LEU A 316 -30.83 19.17 -10.71
N LEU A 317 -31.35 19.22 -9.48
CA LEU A 317 -30.60 18.82 -8.29
C LEU A 317 -30.37 17.30 -8.26
N SER A 318 -31.36 16.51 -8.66
CA SER A 318 -31.27 15.05 -8.82
C SER A 318 -30.16 14.66 -9.80
N TRP A 319 -30.03 15.41 -10.90
CA TRP A 319 -28.95 15.24 -11.87
C TRP A 319 -27.58 15.54 -11.26
N LEU A 320 -27.47 16.66 -10.54
CA LEU A 320 -26.23 17.03 -9.85
C LEU A 320 -25.82 15.98 -8.80
N VAL A 321 -26.79 15.43 -8.07
CA VAL A 321 -26.55 14.34 -7.09
C VAL A 321 -26.01 13.09 -7.79
N GLN A 322 -26.65 12.65 -8.88
CA GLN A 322 -26.17 11.51 -9.67
C GLN A 322 -24.73 11.71 -10.13
N ASN A 323 -24.46 12.85 -10.77
CA ASN A 323 -23.12 13.16 -11.28
C ASN A 323 -22.11 13.21 -10.14
N SER A 324 -22.45 13.83 -9.01
CA SER A 324 -21.57 13.88 -7.83
C SER A 324 -21.19 12.48 -7.33
N LEU A 325 -22.15 11.54 -7.30
CA LEU A 325 -21.87 10.15 -6.92
C LEU A 325 -20.93 9.45 -7.91
N LEU A 326 -21.23 9.57 -9.21
CA LEU A 326 -20.40 8.99 -10.27
C LEU A 326 -18.99 9.59 -10.29
N TYR A 327 -18.85 10.87 -9.96
CA TYR A 327 -17.60 11.60 -9.85
C TYR A 327 -16.70 11.08 -8.74
N ILE A 328 -17.28 10.86 -7.55
CA ILE A 328 -16.59 10.26 -6.41
C ILE A 328 -16.12 8.85 -6.78
N ILE A 329 -17.01 8.03 -7.34
CA ILE A 329 -16.73 6.64 -7.74
C ILE A 329 -15.59 6.61 -8.78
N MET A 330 -15.65 7.48 -9.78
CA MET A 330 -14.61 7.60 -10.80
C MET A 330 -13.26 7.97 -10.16
N GLY A 331 -13.22 8.96 -9.27
CA GLY A 331 -11.99 9.34 -8.57
C GLY A 331 -11.40 8.19 -7.75
N MET A 332 -12.23 7.38 -7.10
CA MET A 332 -11.80 6.19 -6.36
C MET A 332 -11.21 5.09 -7.27
N PHE A 333 -11.86 4.79 -8.39
CA PHE A 333 -11.34 3.85 -9.37
C PHE A 333 -10.05 4.36 -10.02
N PHE A 334 -9.99 5.64 -10.34
CA PHE A 334 -8.81 6.26 -10.93
C PHE A 334 -7.61 6.25 -9.98
N TYR A 335 -7.82 6.60 -8.71
CA TYR A 335 -6.77 6.46 -7.68
C TYR A 335 -6.25 5.03 -7.59
N SER A 336 -7.17 4.06 -7.57
CA SER A 336 -6.84 2.64 -7.48
C SER A 336 -6.07 2.14 -8.70
N LEU A 337 -6.44 2.60 -9.90
CA LEU A 337 -5.74 2.34 -11.16
C LEU A 337 -4.34 2.96 -11.13
N LEU A 338 -4.25 4.26 -10.84
CA LEU A 338 -3.00 5.01 -10.88
C LEU A 338 -1.99 4.50 -9.84
N ARG A 339 -2.46 4.12 -8.65
CA ARG A 339 -1.62 3.49 -7.62
C ARG A 339 -0.97 2.21 -8.13
N ARG A 340 -1.68 1.41 -8.92
CA ARG A 340 -1.16 0.15 -9.49
C ARG A 340 -0.16 0.41 -10.62
N ILE A 341 -0.49 1.30 -11.56
CA ILE A 341 0.41 1.66 -12.68
C ILE A 341 1.73 2.25 -12.17
N ILE A 342 1.65 3.18 -11.20
CA ILE A 342 2.80 3.97 -10.75
C ILE A 342 3.57 3.28 -9.60
N GLY A 343 2.89 2.47 -8.79
CA GLY A 343 3.47 1.79 -7.62
C GLY A 343 3.79 2.72 -6.45
N HIS A 344 3.22 3.94 -6.40
CA HIS A 344 3.52 4.92 -5.36
C HIS A 344 2.25 5.68 -4.91
N SER A 345 1.87 5.51 -3.64
CA SER A 345 0.57 5.98 -3.12
C SER A 345 0.43 7.50 -3.08
N LYS A 346 1.50 8.24 -2.73
CA LYS A 346 1.48 9.72 -2.73
C LYS A 346 1.31 10.26 -4.14
N THR A 347 2.02 9.69 -5.11
CA THR A 347 1.95 10.14 -6.51
C THR A 347 0.56 9.86 -7.09
N ALA A 348 0.00 8.68 -6.81
CA ALA A 348 -1.35 8.35 -7.23
C ALA A 348 -2.40 9.30 -6.62
N PHE A 349 -2.22 9.70 -5.37
CA PHE A 349 -3.10 10.68 -4.73
C PHE A 349 -3.06 12.03 -5.44
N PHE A 350 -1.86 12.61 -5.65
CA PHE A 350 -1.73 13.89 -6.35
C PHE A 350 -2.20 13.85 -7.81
N GLY A 351 -1.94 12.74 -8.53
CA GLY A 351 -2.46 12.56 -9.88
C GLY A 351 -3.99 12.48 -9.89
N THR A 352 -4.60 11.77 -8.94
CA THR A 352 -6.06 11.74 -8.82
C THR A 352 -6.61 13.12 -8.48
N LEU A 353 -5.94 13.88 -7.62
CA LEU A 353 -6.30 15.25 -7.30
C LEU A 353 -6.29 16.13 -8.55
N PHE A 354 -5.25 16.00 -9.38
CA PHE A 354 -5.14 16.68 -10.66
C PHE A 354 -6.29 16.32 -11.62
N LEU A 355 -6.79 15.07 -11.59
CA LEU A 355 -7.97 14.68 -12.37
C LEU A 355 -9.26 15.32 -11.83
N VAL A 356 -9.52 15.19 -10.52
CA VAL A 356 -10.78 15.65 -9.89
C VAL A 356 -10.83 17.15 -9.61
N THR A 357 -9.79 17.90 -9.97
CA THR A 357 -9.83 19.36 -9.95
C THR A 357 -9.48 19.93 -11.31
N ASN A 358 -9.58 19.13 -12.38
CA ASN A 358 -9.37 19.61 -13.73
C ASN A 358 -10.62 20.32 -14.24
N TYR A 359 -10.44 21.49 -14.86
CA TYR A 359 -11.54 22.28 -15.41
C TYR A 359 -12.43 21.51 -16.38
N ALA A 360 -11.85 20.81 -17.36
CA ALA A 360 -12.64 20.05 -18.33
C ALA A 360 -13.44 18.92 -17.65
N VAL A 361 -12.89 18.33 -16.59
CA VAL A 361 -13.54 17.27 -15.81
C VAL A 361 -14.68 17.81 -14.95
N VAL A 362 -14.49 18.97 -14.31
CA VAL A 362 -15.52 19.62 -13.50
C VAL A 362 -16.64 20.15 -14.39
N VAL A 363 -16.32 20.94 -15.42
CA VAL A 363 -17.33 21.57 -16.28
C VAL A 363 -18.05 20.56 -17.15
N PHE A 364 -17.36 19.66 -17.84
CA PHE A 364 -18.03 18.71 -18.74
C PHE A 364 -18.52 17.43 -18.05
N GLY A 365 -18.16 17.22 -16.78
CA GLY A 365 -18.59 16.07 -15.98
C GLY A 365 -19.68 16.40 -14.94
N LEU A 366 -19.54 17.50 -14.19
CA LEU A 366 -20.45 17.81 -13.08
C LEU A 366 -21.58 18.79 -13.45
N SER A 367 -21.51 19.48 -14.59
CA SER A 367 -22.56 20.41 -15.01
C SER A 367 -23.93 19.75 -15.11
N TYR A 368 -24.97 20.56 -14.89
CA TYR A 368 -26.36 20.16 -15.04
C TYR A 368 -26.61 19.62 -16.46
N LEU A 369 -27.46 18.60 -16.58
CA LEU A 369 -27.88 18.00 -17.85
C LEU A 369 -26.71 17.45 -18.70
N MET A 370 -25.55 17.19 -18.07
CA MET A 370 -24.45 16.46 -18.68
C MET A 370 -24.34 15.08 -18.05
N ASP A 371 -24.40 14.02 -18.86
CA ASP A 371 -24.20 12.66 -18.37
C ASP A 371 -22.69 12.34 -18.31
N MET A 372 -22.19 12.07 -17.09
CA MET A 372 -20.81 11.63 -16.84
C MET A 372 -20.66 10.12 -16.61
N GLY A 373 -21.76 9.38 -16.59
CA GLY A 373 -21.79 7.94 -16.32
C GLY A 373 -20.93 7.15 -17.27
N GLY A 374 -21.08 7.39 -18.59
CA GLY A 374 -20.25 6.69 -19.58
C GLY A 374 -18.75 6.85 -19.33
N TRP A 375 -18.33 8.01 -18.85
CA TRP A 375 -16.93 8.28 -18.51
C TRP A 375 -16.49 7.65 -17.17
N ALA A 376 -17.35 7.68 -16.14
CA ALA A 376 -17.09 6.99 -14.88
C ALA A 376 -16.91 5.46 -15.10
N PHE A 377 -17.76 4.87 -15.93
CA PHE A 377 -17.67 3.45 -16.32
C PHE A 377 -16.47 3.16 -17.22
N TYR A 378 -16.06 4.09 -18.10
CA TYR A 378 -14.79 3.98 -18.83
C TYR A 378 -13.61 3.85 -17.87
N VAL A 379 -13.49 4.75 -16.89
CA VAL A 379 -12.40 4.71 -15.88
C VAL A 379 -12.45 3.44 -15.02
N ALA A 380 -13.64 3.01 -14.61
CA ALA A 380 -13.81 1.76 -13.89
C ALA A 380 -13.37 0.55 -14.74
N SER A 381 -13.69 0.56 -16.04
CA SER A 381 -13.26 -0.46 -16.99
C SER A 381 -11.74 -0.47 -17.16
N LEU A 382 -11.09 0.71 -17.23
CA LEU A 382 -9.61 0.78 -17.23
C LEU A 382 -9.00 0.12 -15.99
N TYR A 383 -9.58 0.33 -14.80
CA TYR A 383 -9.13 -0.32 -13.57
C TYR A 383 -9.17 -1.85 -13.67
N TYR A 384 -10.29 -2.42 -14.10
CA TYR A 384 -10.43 -3.87 -14.21
C TYR A 384 -9.63 -4.47 -15.38
N SER A 385 -9.47 -3.73 -16.48
CA SER A 385 -8.57 -4.09 -17.58
C SER A 385 -7.11 -4.16 -17.11
N TYR A 386 -6.69 -3.25 -16.24
CA TYR A 386 -5.35 -3.31 -15.65
C TYR A 386 -5.21 -4.48 -14.66
N ARG A 387 -6.23 -4.76 -13.84
CA ARG A 387 -6.27 -5.96 -12.97
C ARG A 387 -6.13 -7.25 -13.76
N TYR A 388 -6.74 -7.30 -14.94
CA TYR A 388 -6.58 -8.42 -15.86
C TYR A 388 -5.14 -8.54 -16.35
N LEU A 389 -4.48 -7.45 -16.72
CA LEU A 389 -3.07 -7.44 -17.13
C LEU A 389 -2.11 -7.91 -16.02
N GLU A 390 -2.41 -7.57 -14.75
CA GLU A 390 -1.64 -8.00 -13.57
C GLU A 390 -1.81 -9.50 -13.29
N THR A 391 -3.06 -9.95 -13.14
CA THR A 391 -3.41 -11.28 -12.61
C THR A 391 -3.59 -12.35 -13.68
N LYS A 392 -3.87 -11.95 -14.93
CA LYS A 392 -4.33 -12.79 -16.04
C LYS A 392 -5.63 -13.57 -15.76
N GLU A 393 -6.34 -13.26 -14.68
CA GLU A 393 -7.62 -13.89 -14.35
C GLU A 393 -8.76 -13.33 -15.22
N THR A 394 -9.44 -14.20 -15.95
CA THR A 394 -10.50 -13.83 -16.92
C THR A 394 -11.67 -13.10 -16.29
N LYS A 395 -11.96 -13.31 -14.99
CA LYS A 395 -13.04 -12.60 -14.29
C LYS A 395 -12.93 -11.08 -14.40
N TRP A 396 -11.70 -10.53 -14.35
CA TRP A 396 -11.50 -9.08 -14.44
C TRP A 396 -11.77 -8.54 -15.85
N LEU A 397 -11.45 -9.34 -16.87
CA LEU A 397 -11.79 -9.03 -18.25
C LEU A 397 -13.31 -8.98 -18.45
N TRP A 398 -14.04 -9.95 -17.88
CA TRP A 398 -15.49 -10.01 -17.95
C TRP A 398 -16.17 -8.87 -17.19
N ILE A 399 -15.69 -8.56 -15.98
CA ILE A 399 -16.18 -7.40 -15.22
C ILE A 399 -15.96 -6.11 -16.02
N SER A 400 -14.77 -5.92 -16.59
CA SER A 400 -14.48 -4.76 -17.44
C SER A 400 -15.45 -4.69 -18.64
N SER A 401 -15.72 -5.81 -19.29
CA SER A 401 -16.63 -5.89 -20.45
C SER A 401 -18.07 -5.51 -20.07
N VAL A 402 -18.58 -6.04 -18.95
CA VAL A 402 -19.93 -5.70 -18.45
C VAL A 402 -20.02 -4.22 -18.09
N LEU A 403 -18.99 -3.63 -17.47
CA LEU A 403 -18.96 -2.21 -17.13
C LEU A 403 -18.98 -1.32 -18.37
N VAL A 404 -18.33 -1.73 -19.48
CA VAL A 404 -18.45 -1.03 -20.77
C VAL A 404 -19.89 -1.04 -21.27
N GLY A 405 -20.56 -2.19 -21.19
CA GLY A 405 -21.98 -2.33 -21.56
C GLY A 405 -22.91 -1.44 -20.75
N ILE A 406 -22.75 -1.46 -19.41
CA ILE A 406 -23.53 -0.60 -18.51
C ILE A 406 -23.23 0.88 -18.77
N GLY A 407 -21.95 1.25 -18.92
CA GLY A 407 -21.56 2.61 -19.24
C GLY A 407 -22.12 3.12 -20.56
N GLY A 408 -22.24 2.24 -21.55
CA GLY A 408 -22.86 2.53 -22.85
C GLY A 408 -24.35 2.91 -22.77
N LEU A 409 -25.03 2.54 -21.67
CA LEU A 409 -26.42 2.93 -21.40
C LEU A 409 -26.54 4.33 -20.76
N PHE A 410 -25.41 4.89 -20.32
CA PHE A 410 -25.30 6.30 -19.90
C PHE A 410 -24.80 7.14 -21.07
N LYS A 411 -23.69 6.75 -21.70
CA LYS A 411 -23.09 7.48 -22.82
C LYS A 411 -22.10 6.65 -23.63
N GLU A 412 -21.98 6.95 -24.91
CA GLU A 412 -21.15 6.24 -25.90
C GLU A 412 -19.64 6.25 -25.57
N TYR A 413 -19.17 7.22 -24.79
CA TYR A 413 -17.76 7.32 -24.41
C TYR A 413 -17.25 6.12 -23.59
N ALA A 414 -18.15 5.34 -22.97
CA ALA A 414 -17.78 4.10 -22.30
C ALA A 414 -17.09 3.10 -23.24
N PHE A 415 -17.48 3.08 -24.53
CA PHE A 415 -16.95 2.14 -25.53
C PHE A 415 -15.48 2.38 -25.86
N LEU A 416 -14.90 3.53 -25.50
CA LEU A 416 -13.47 3.78 -25.67
C LEU A 416 -12.60 2.81 -24.87
N ALA A 417 -13.15 2.18 -23.83
CA ALA A 417 -12.47 1.11 -23.11
C ALA A 417 -12.20 -0.12 -23.98
N TYR A 418 -12.94 -0.36 -25.08
CA TYR A 418 -12.67 -1.47 -26.00
C TYR A 418 -11.28 -1.39 -26.63
N VAL A 419 -10.80 -0.18 -26.92
CA VAL A 419 -9.43 0.01 -27.45
C VAL A 419 -8.41 -0.60 -26.48
N VAL A 420 -8.61 -0.39 -25.19
CA VAL A 420 -7.76 -0.95 -24.14
C VAL A 420 -8.00 -2.45 -23.97
N ILE A 421 -9.26 -2.89 -23.86
CA ILE A 421 -9.61 -4.29 -23.63
C ILE A 421 -9.12 -5.18 -24.78
N PHE A 422 -9.47 -4.85 -26.02
CA PHE A 422 -9.06 -5.62 -27.19
C PHE A 422 -7.57 -5.51 -27.42
N GLY A 423 -6.97 -4.33 -27.23
CA GLY A 423 -5.51 -4.17 -27.28
C GLY A 423 -4.78 -5.07 -26.29
N LEU A 424 -5.30 -5.24 -25.08
CA LEU A 424 -4.74 -6.17 -24.09
C LEU A 424 -4.94 -7.64 -24.48
N ILE A 425 -6.11 -8.01 -25.01
CA ILE A 425 -6.35 -9.38 -25.50
C ILE A 425 -5.36 -9.71 -26.63
N ILE A 426 -5.21 -8.80 -27.61
CA ILE A 426 -4.25 -8.93 -28.70
C ILE A 426 -2.83 -9.06 -28.14
N PHE A 427 -2.43 -8.17 -27.24
CA PHE A 427 -1.09 -8.21 -26.64
C PHE A 427 -0.79 -9.52 -25.90
N ILE A 428 -1.75 -10.05 -25.14
CA ILE A 428 -1.58 -11.26 -24.33
C ILE A 428 -1.64 -12.54 -25.19
N TYR A 429 -2.50 -12.58 -26.21
CA TYR A 429 -2.80 -13.78 -27.00
C TYR A 429 -2.37 -13.69 -28.47
N TRP A 430 -1.47 -12.78 -28.85
CA TRP A 430 -1.02 -12.61 -30.24
C TRP A 430 -0.53 -13.92 -30.91
N LYS A 431 -0.03 -14.86 -30.11
CA LYS A 431 0.44 -16.18 -30.59
C LYS A 431 -0.64 -17.27 -30.58
N ASP A 432 -1.76 -17.05 -29.89
CA ASP A 432 -2.86 -18.02 -29.72
C ASP A 432 -4.17 -17.41 -30.23
N TRP A 433 -4.34 -17.49 -31.55
CA TRP A 433 -5.46 -16.88 -32.27
C TRP A 433 -6.81 -17.42 -31.83
N SER A 434 -6.91 -18.70 -31.47
CA SER A 434 -8.16 -19.31 -31.03
C SER A 434 -8.64 -18.69 -29.72
N ASN A 435 -7.76 -18.61 -28.72
CA ASN A 435 -8.10 -17.97 -27.45
C ASN A 435 -8.29 -16.46 -27.59
N MET A 436 -7.54 -15.80 -28.47
CA MET A 436 -7.71 -14.38 -28.77
C MET A 436 -9.13 -14.10 -29.28
N ILE A 437 -9.55 -14.78 -30.36
CA ILE A 437 -10.88 -14.60 -30.96
C ILE A 437 -11.98 -14.95 -29.96
N LYS A 438 -11.85 -16.08 -29.25
CA LYS A 438 -12.82 -16.48 -28.21
C LYS A 438 -13.02 -15.40 -27.16
N LYS A 439 -11.92 -14.79 -26.68
CA LYS A 439 -12.00 -13.74 -25.67
C LYS A 439 -12.59 -12.46 -26.21
N MET A 440 -12.19 -12.04 -27.41
CA MET A 440 -12.77 -10.86 -28.05
C MET A 440 -14.28 -11.03 -28.25
N PHE A 441 -14.72 -12.21 -28.70
CA PHE A 441 -16.13 -12.53 -28.88
C PHE A 441 -16.92 -12.48 -27.56
N ILE A 442 -16.43 -13.15 -26.51
CA ILE A 442 -17.11 -13.13 -25.19
C ILE A 442 -17.12 -11.72 -24.60
N THR A 443 -16.02 -10.96 -24.73
CA THR A 443 -15.96 -9.55 -24.32
C THR A 443 -17.06 -8.75 -25.00
N GLY A 444 -17.18 -8.86 -26.32
CA GLY A 444 -18.21 -8.16 -27.10
C GLY A 444 -19.63 -8.59 -26.74
N LEU A 445 -19.85 -9.89 -26.50
CA LEU A 445 -21.15 -10.40 -26.09
C LEU A 445 -21.57 -9.88 -24.71
N LEU A 446 -20.66 -9.91 -23.73
CA LEU A 446 -20.94 -9.46 -22.36
C LEU A 446 -21.22 -7.96 -22.27
N SER A 447 -20.53 -7.15 -23.07
CA SER A 447 -20.77 -5.71 -23.13
C SER A 447 -22.03 -5.35 -23.94
N PHE A 448 -22.37 -6.12 -24.97
CA PHE A 448 -23.58 -5.91 -25.76
C PHE A 448 -24.85 -6.35 -25.04
N THR A 449 -24.78 -7.37 -24.17
CA THR A 449 -25.95 -7.96 -23.52
C THR A 449 -26.78 -6.94 -22.70
N PRO A 450 -26.20 -6.10 -21.82
CA PRO A 450 -26.96 -5.05 -21.12
C PRO A 450 -27.65 -4.06 -22.08
N MET A 451 -26.95 -3.69 -23.15
CA MET A 451 -27.50 -2.78 -24.16
C MET A 451 -28.68 -3.40 -24.89
N LEU A 452 -28.54 -4.65 -25.34
CA LEU A 452 -29.58 -5.37 -26.05
C LEU A 452 -30.84 -5.51 -25.19
N VAL A 453 -30.70 -5.97 -23.95
CA VAL A 453 -31.82 -6.17 -23.02
C VAL A 453 -32.59 -4.86 -22.82
N LEU A 454 -31.87 -3.76 -22.60
CA LEU A 454 -32.52 -2.47 -22.37
C LEU A 454 -33.14 -1.88 -23.64
N ASN A 455 -32.50 -2.02 -24.80
CA ASN A 455 -33.07 -1.57 -26.06
C ASN A 455 -34.33 -2.37 -26.45
N LEU A 456 -34.36 -3.67 -26.18
CA LEU A 456 -35.58 -4.48 -26.34
C LEU A 456 -36.68 -4.00 -25.40
N HIS A 457 -36.34 -3.63 -24.16
CA HIS A 457 -37.30 -3.05 -23.23
C HIS A 457 -37.84 -1.70 -23.74
N ILE A 458 -36.97 -0.78 -24.18
CA ILE A 458 -37.35 0.51 -24.74
C ILE A 458 -38.30 0.32 -25.92
N PHE A 459 -37.97 -0.59 -26.83
CA PHE A 459 -38.83 -0.92 -27.97
C PHE A 459 -40.18 -1.50 -27.53
N SER A 460 -40.20 -2.39 -26.54
CA SER A 460 -41.44 -3.01 -26.07
C SER A 460 -42.41 -2.04 -25.39
N VAL A 461 -41.91 -0.97 -24.78
CA VAL A 461 -42.71 0.00 -24.00
C VAL A 461 -43.01 1.27 -24.79
N TYR A 462 -42.01 1.80 -25.50
CA TYR A 462 -42.08 3.11 -26.16
C TYR A 462 -42.05 3.01 -27.69
N HIS A 463 -41.84 1.82 -28.25
CA HIS A 463 -41.70 1.59 -29.70
C HIS A 463 -40.58 2.38 -30.38
N TYR A 464 -39.63 2.90 -29.60
CA TYR A 464 -38.44 3.58 -30.12
C TYR A 464 -37.31 2.61 -30.45
N THR A 465 -36.56 2.96 -31.48
CA THR A 465 -35.39 2.26 -31.97
C THR A 465 -34.26 3.24 -32.31
N TYR A 466 -33.05 2.73 -32.51
CA TYR A 466 -31.94 3.53 -33.04
C TYR A 466 -32.19 4.05 -34.46
N ILE A 467 -33.11 3.44 -35.21
CA ILE A 467 -33.46 3.88 -36.56
C ILE A 467 -34.23 5.20 -36.51
N ASP A 468 -35.10 5.38 -35.50
CA ASP A 468 -35.84 6.63 -35.27
C ASP A 468 -34.91 7.80 -34.97
N TRP A 469 -33.77 7.53 -34.34
CA TRP A 469 -32.70 8.52 -34.16
C TRP A 469 -32.02 8.86 -35.49
N PHE A 470 -31.63 7.84 -36.27
CA PHE A 470 -30.87 8.01 -37.52
C PHE A 470 -31.62 8.86 -38.55
N PHE A 471 -32.92 8.63 -38.72
CA PHE A 471 -33.72 9.35 -39.72
C PHE A 471 -34.12 10.78 -39.30
N ASN A 472 -34.13 11.07 -38.00
CA ASN A 472 -34.54 12.38 -37.47
C ASN A 472 -33.35 13.26 -37.03
N GLN A 473 -32.13 12.99 -37.53
CA GLN A 473 -30.97 13.82 -37.20
C GLN A 473 -31.05 15.20 -37.85
N PRO A 474 -31.08 16.30 -37.08
CA PRO A 474 -30.75 17.59 -37.65
C PRO A 474 -29.29 17.55 -38.13
N ILE A 475 -29.07 17.94 -39.39
CA ILE A 475 -27.72 18.11 -39.93
C ILE A 475 -27.08 19.28 -39.19
N TYR A 476 -26.26 18.98 -38.19
CA TYR A 476 -25.47 20.01 -37.55
C TYR A 476 -24.33 20.43 -38.46
N VAL A 477 -24.43 21.63 -39.04
CA VAL A 477 -23.33 22.26 -39.77
C VAL A 477 -22.39 22.89 -38.74
N TYR A 478 -21.30 22.18 -38.43
CA TYR A 478 -20.30 22.66 -37.48
C TYR A 478 -19.21 23.44 -38.21
N ASN A 479 -19.14 24.75 -37.94
CA ASN A 479 -18.05 25.60 -38.42
C ASN A 479 -16.84 25.43 -37.49
N SER A 480 -15.79 24.74 -37.94
CA SER A 480 -14.56 24.59 -37.16
C SER A 480 -13.73 25.87 -37.16
N ARG A 481 -13.46 26.44 -35.98
CA ARG A 481 -12.45 27.49 -35.80
C ARG A 481 -11.27 26.93 -35.01
N ILE A 482 -10.06 26.99 -35.60
CA ILE A 482 -8.77 26.65 -34.94
C ILE A 482 -8.63 27.28 -33.55
N LEU A 483 -9.26 28.45 -33.35
CA LEU A 483 -9.28 29.17 -32.08
C LEU A 483 -9.97 28.39 -30.94
N GLU A 484 -11.02 27.60 -31.24
CA GLU A 484 -11.69 26.75 -30.25
C GLU A 484 -10.80 25.59 -29.78
N TYR A 485 -9.96 25.05 -30.68
CA TYR A 485 -8.98 24.03 -30.33
C TYR A 485 -7.92 24.60 -29.39
N ILE A 486 -7.43 25.81 -29.63
CA ILE A 486 -6.43 26.45 -28.76
C ILE A 486 -6.99 26.67 -27.35
N LYS A 487 -8.21 27.22 -27.22
CA LYS A 487 -8.87 27.41 -25.92
C LYS A 487 -9.09 26.07 -25.19
N SER A 488 -9.56 25.08 -25.93
CA SER A 488 -9.81 23.70 -25.49
C SER A 488 -8.59 22.97 -24.93
N PHE A 489 -7.47 22.98 -25.67
CA PHE A 489 -6.24 22.39 -25.19
C PHE A 489 -5.59 23.21 -24.08
N GLY A 490 -5.82 24.54 -24.04
CA GLY A 490 -5.43 25.40 -22.93
C GLY A 490 -6.12 25.01 -21.62
N SER A 491 -7.43 24.76 -21.65
CA SER A 491 -8.19 24.35 -20.45
C SER A 491 -7.81 22.96 -19.94
N LEU A 492 -7.34 22.11 -20.85
CA LEU A 492 -6.93 20.74 -20.59
C LEU A 492 -5.72 20.66 -19.67
N TYR A 493 -4.69 21.45 -19.98
CA TYR A 493 -3.45 21.46 -19.23
C TYR A 493 -3.43 22.55 -18.15
N ASN A 494 -4.09 23.69 -18.38
CA ASN A 494 -4.03 24.87 -17.51
C ASN A 494 -2.56 25.13 -17.09
N PHE A 495 -2.27 25.44 -15.82
CA PHE A 495 -0.90 25.54 -15.32
C PHE A 495 -0.11 24.22 -15.27
N GLY A 496 -0.74 23.06 -15.51
CA GLY A 496 -0.17 21.72 -15.38
C GLY A 496 0.57 21.16 -16.60
N TRP A 497 0.72 21.93 -17.70
CA TRP A 497 1.33 21.45 -18.94
C TRP A 497 2.77 20.91 -18.77
N PHE A 498 3.56 21.51 -17.87
CA PHE A 498 4.93 21.08 -17.60
C PHE A 498 5.00 19.68 -16.96
N LEU A 499 3.99 19.29 -16.17
CA LEU A 499 3.90 17.95 -15.59
C LEU A 499 3.68 16.91 -16.69
N PHE A 500 2.81 17.22 -17.66
CA PHE A 500 2.57 16.36 -18.81
C PHE A 500 3.82 16.23 -19.68
N LEU A 501 4.49 17.34 -20.05
CA LEU A 501 5.70 17.29 -20.87
C LEU A 501 6.84 16.50 -20.20
N GLY A 502 7.06 16.73 -18.90
CA GLY A 502 8.03 15.94 -18.13
C GLY A 502 7.67 14.46 -18.10
N GLY A 503 6.37 14.15 -18.00
CA GLY A 503 5.84 12.79 -18.00
C GLY A 503 6.01 12.11 -19.35
N ALA A 504 5.68 12.82 -20.42
CA ALA A 504 5.83 12.38 -21.80
C ALA A 504 7.30 12.10 -22.13
N TYR A 505 8.23 12.99 -21.74
CA TYR A 505 9.66 12.75 -21.90
C TYR A 505 10.12 11.44 -21.25
N ILE A 506 9.70 11.19 -20.00
CA ILE A 506 10.01 9.93 -19.29
C ILE A 506 9.38 8.74 -20.01
N PHE A 507 8.14 8.86 -20.43
CA PHE A 507 7.40 7.80 -21.12
C PHE A 507 8.03 7.42 -22.46
N PHE A 508 8.37 8.38 -23.30
CA PHE A 508 9.01 8.14 -24.59
C PHE A 508 10.42 7.58 -24.44
N LYS A 509 11.19 8.06 -23.45
CA LYS A 509 12.51 7.49 -23.12
C LYS A 509 12.38 6.00 -22.73
N ARG A 510 11.46 5.69 -21.81
CA ARG A 510 11.17 4.31 -21.38
C ARG A 510 10.70 3.43 -22.53
N THR A 511 9.85 3.97 -23.40
CA THR A 511 9.35 3.26 -24.57
C THR A 511 10.50 2.89 -25.51
N LYS A 512 11.43 3.81 -25.77
CA LYS A 512 12.61 3.56 -26.61
C LYS A 512 13.49 2.45 -26.05
N GLU A 513 13.75 2.46 -24.74
CA GLU A 513 14.53 1.41 -24.04
C GLU A 513 13.85 0.04 -24.17
N VAL A 514 12.52 -0.03 -23.98
CA VAL A 514 11.74 -1.28 -24.13
C VAL A 514 11.81 -1.84 -25.55
N PHE A 515 11.75 -1.00 -26.59
CA PHE A 515 11.90 -1.43 -27.98
C PHE A 515 13.31 -1.93 -28.30
N GLN A 516 14.34 -1.41 -27.63
CA GLN A 516 15.73 -1.84 -27.82
C GLN A 516 16.02 -3.17 -27.11
N ASP A 517 15.59 -3.32 -25.86
CA ASP A 517 15.86 -4.50 -25.03
C ASP A 517 14.91 -5.67 -25.32
N LYS A 518 13.92 -5.49 -26.22
CA LYS A 518 12.83 -6.43 -26.54
C LYS A 518 12.02 -6.91 -25.31
N ASN A 519 12.16 -6.24 -24.16
CA ASN A 519 11.51 -6.62 -22.93
C ASN A 519 10.26 -5.76 -22.72
N LEU A 520 9.12 -6.28 -23.19
CA LEU A 520 7.82 -5.60 -23.19
C LEU A 520 7.31 -5.36 -21.76
N ASP A 521 7.47 -4.13 -21.29
CA ASP A 521 6.90 -3.68 -20.02
C ASP A 521 5.37 -3.50 -20.12
N LYS A 522 4.64 -4.29 -19.34
CA LYS A 522 3.17 -4.28 -19.26
C LYS A 522 2.60 -2.89 -19.02
N ASN A 523 3.25 -2.08 -18.16
CA ASN A 523 2.75 -0.74 -17.84
C ASN A 523 2.86 0.21 -19.03
N THR A 524 3.96 0.15 -19.76
CA THR A 524 4.17 0.95 -20.96
C THR A 524 3.10 0.66 -22.03
N ILE A 525 2.77 -0.61 -22.23
CA ILE A 525 1.74 -1.04 -23.19
C ILE A 525 0.35 -0.57 -22.77
N PHE A 526 0.02 -0.72 -21.50
CA PHE A 526 -1.27 -0.24 -20.99
C PHE A 526 -1.42 1.28 -21.18
N ILE A 527 -0.36 2.05 -20.90
CA ILE A 527 -0.36 3.50 -21.12
C ILE A 527 -0.53 3.84 -22.61
N TRP A 528 0.11 3.11 -23.52
CA TRP A 528 -0.09 3.27 -24.97
C TRP A 528 -1.54 3.01 -25.39
N LEU A 529 -2.16 1.95 -24.86
CA LEU A 529 -3.56 1.64 -25.16
C LEU A 529 -4.52 2.72 -24.64
N VAL A 530 -4.26 3.30 -23.47
CA VAL A 530 -5.04 4.42 -22.91
C VAL A 530 -4.80 5.73 -23.68
N LEU A 531 -3.59 5.96 -24.19
CA LEU A 531 -3.32 7.08 -25.10
C LEU A 531 -4.07 6.90 -26.42
N LEU A 532 -4.08 5.69 -26.97
CA LEU A 532 -4.78 5.36 -28.21
C LEU A 532 -6.30 5.51 -28.07
N SER A 533 -6.89 5.12 -26.93
CA SER A 533 -8.32 5.37 -26.69
C SER A 533 -8.65 6.86 -26.63
N SER A 534 -7.67 7.72 -26.31
CA SER A 534 -7.84 9.17 -26.21
C SER A 534 -7.70 9.90 -27.55
N THR A 535 -7.11 9.28 -28.59
CA THR A 535 -6.93 9.94 -29.90
C THR A 535 -8.25 10.11 -30.67
N VAL A 536 -9.33 9.46 -30.24
CA VAL A 536 -10.67 9.60 -30.84
C VAL A 536 -11.16 11.06 -30.82
N VAL A 537 -10.66 11.87 -29.88
CA VAL A 537 -10.95 13.31 -29.83
C VAL A 537 -10.60 14.04 -31.12
N PHE A 538 -9.53 13.64 -31.83
CA PHE A 538 -9.13 14.31 -33.08
C PHE A 538 -10.07 14.07 -34.26
N VAL A 539 -10.91 13.04 -34.16
CA VAL A 539 -11.87 12.67 -35.21
C VAL A 539 -13.27 13.17 -34.88
N TRP A 540 -13.47 13.76 -33.69
CA TRP A 540 -14.78 14.26 -33.26
C TRP A 540 -15.07 15.64 -33.86
N PRO A 541 -16.29 15.91 -34.37
CA PRO A 541 -16.63 17.20 -34.98
C PRO A 541 -16.45 18.40 -34.04
N ILE A 542 -16.65 18.20 -32.73
CA ILE A 542 -16.54 19.24 -31.69
C ILE A 542 -15.55 18.80 -30.61
N VAL A 543 -14.31 19.30 -30.69
CA VAL A 543 -13.25 18.91 -29.74
C VAL A 543 -13.51 19.44 -28.33
N THR A 544 -14.09 20.64 -28.19
CA THR A 544 -14.40 21.30 -26.90
C THR A 544 -15.19 20.38 -25.95
N ARG A 545 -16.12 19.58 -26.49
CA ARG A 545 -17.04 18.75 -25.70
C ARG A 545 -16.47 17.38 -25.31
N VAL A 546 -15.40 16.92 -25.93
CA VAL A 546 -14.86 15.55 -25.72
C VAL A 546 -13.45 15.53 -25.14
N LEU A 547 -12.81 16.69 -24.92
CA LEU A 547 -11.45 16.78 -24.37
C LEU A 547 -11.25 16.06 -23.05
N PHE A 548 -12.28 16.04 -22.19
CA PHE A 548 -12.21 15.36 -20.88
C PHE A 548 -11.90 13.85 -21.03
N ILE A 549 -12.22 13.25 -22.18
CA ILE A 549 -11.91 11.83 -22.49
C ILE A 549 -10.41 11.56 -22.42
N THR A 550 -9.58 12.54 -22.77
CA THR A 550 -8.11 12.40 -22.76
C THR A 550 -7.51 12.50 -21.36
N MET A 551 -8.28 12.96 -20.36
CA MET A 551 -7.75 13.25 -19.02
C MET A 551 -7.12 12.06 -18.33
N PRO A 552 -7.73 10.85 -18.33
CA PRO A 552 -7.08 9.68 -17.77
C PRO A 552 -5.68 9.43 -18.35
N ALA A 553 -5.49 9.59 -19.67
CA ALA A 553 -4.20 9.43 -20.31
C ALA A 553 -3.20 10.51 -19.89
N VAL A 554 -3.61 11.78 -19.96
CA VAL A 554 -2.78 12.94 -19.59
C VAL A 554 -2.31 12.83 -18.14
N VAL A 555 -3.21 12.49 -17.23
CA VAL A 555 -2.89 12.36 -15.80
C VAL A 555 -1.98 11.16 -15.52
N ILE A 556 -2.21 10.01 -16.17
CA ILE A 556 -1.33 8.84 -16.04
C ILE A 556 0.09 9.19 -16.51
N VAL A 557 0.23 9.86 -17.66
CA VAL A 557 1.53 10.28 -18.19
C VAL A 557 2.19 11.31 -17.27
N SER A 558 1.45 12.33 -16.85
CA SER A 558 1.94 13.37 -15.92
C SER A 558 2.44 12.77 -14.60
N SER A 559 1.77 11.72 -14.12
CA SER A 559 2.12 11.02 -12.88
C SER A 559 3.49 10.33 -12.92
N LEU A 560 4.02 10.01 -14.11
CA LEU A 560 5.38 9.51 -14.26
C LEU A 560 6.42 10.56 -13.83
N TYR A 561 6.19 11.83 -14.16
CA TYR A 561 7.05 12.92 -13.73
C TYR A 561 6.81 13.31 -12.27
N ILE A 562 5.55 13.32 -11.82
CA ILE A 562 5.22 13.52 -10.40
C ILE A 562 5.94 12.48 -9.53
N LYS A 563 6.06 11.22 -9.97
CA LYS A 563 6.86 10.19 -9.28
C LYS A 563 8.33 10.60 -9.17
N LYS A 564 8.93 11.15 -10.22
CA LYS A 564 10.34 11.57 -10.21
C LYS A 564 10.60 12.73 -9.25
N ILE A 565 9.67 13.68 -9.14
CA ILE A 565 9.83 14.89 -8.32
C ILE A 565 9.11 14.80 -6.97
N HIS A 566 8.66 13.61 -6.55
CA HIS A 566 7.76 13.47 -5.40
C HIS A 566 8.33 13.99 -4.07
N SER A 567 9.66 13.99 -3.90
CA SER A 567 10.35 14.55 -2.74
C SER A 567 10.29 16.09 -2.69
N LYS A 568 10.10 16.73 -3.85
CA LYS A 568 10.01 18.19 -4.03
C LYS A 568 8.58 18.68 -4.25
N LEU A 569 7.58 17.81 -4.15
CA LEU A 569 6.16 18.17 -4.36
C LEU A 569 5.68 19.31 -3.46
N ILE A 570 6.28 19.48 -2.29
CA ILE A 570 5.94 20.57 -1.37
C ILE A 570 6.22 21.96 -1.98
N PHE A 571 7.25 22.07 -2.83
CA PHE A 571 7.58 23.32 -3.55
C PHE A 571 6.62 23.61 -4.71
N LEU A 572 5.89 22.59 -5.19
CA LEU A 572 4.86 22.75 -6.21
C LEU A 572 3.48 23.02 -5.59
N PHE A 573 3.36 23.04 -4.27
CA PHE A 573 2.09 23.28 -3.59
C PHE A 573 1.43 24.62 -3.98
N PRO A 574 2.16 25.76 -4.08
CA PRO A 574 1.57 27.01 -4.54
C PRO A 574 0.99 26.92 -5.96
N ILE A 575 1.70 26.22 -6.86
CA ILE A 575 1.23 25.99 -8.24
C ILE A 575 -0.01 25.10 -8.24
N PHE A 576 -0.07 24.09 -7.37
CA PHE A 576 -1.25 23.25 -7.22
C PHE A 576 -2.45 24.04 -6.68
N VAL A 577 -2.24 24.92 -5.70
CA VAL A 577 -3.29 25.82 -5.21
C VAL A 577 -3.78 26.75 -6.33
N LEU A 578 -2.88 27.36 -7.09
CA LEU A 578 -3.24 28.19 -8.24
C LEU A 578 -4.00 27.40 -9.32
N TYR A 579 -3.64 26.14 -9.57
CA TYR A 579 -4.33 25.25 -10.51
C TYR A 579 -5.77 24.95 -10.06
N VAL A 580 -5.97 24.65 -8.79
CA VAL A 580 -7.29 24.41 -8.21
C VAL A 580 -8.13 25.68 -8.22
N LEU A 581 -7.56 26.80 -7.76
CA LEU A 581 -8.25 28.10 -7.76
C LEU A 581 -8.62 28.56 -9.17
N SER A 582 -7.70 28.45 -10.14
CA SER A 582 -7.99 28.83 -11.52
C SER A 582 -9.08 27.96 -12.13
N THR A 583 -9.19 26.69 -11.73
CA THR A 583 -10.28 25.82 -12.17
C THR A 583 -11.65 26.30 -11.68
N TYR A 584 -11.78 26.64 -10.39
CA TYR A 584 -13.07 27.09 -9.84
C TYR A 584 -13.42 28.53 -10.20
N LEU A 585 -12.42 29.37 -10.53
CA LEU A 585 -12.59 30.77 -10.91
C LEU A 585 -12.60 30.99 -12.43
N MET A 586 -12.45 29.93 -13.23
CA MET A 586 -12.25 30.03 -14.68
C MET A 586 -13.43 30.75 -15.37
N ASP A 587 -14.66 30.31 -15.09
CA ASP A 587 -15.87 30.86 -15.71
C ASP A 587 -16.29 32.20 -15.09
N ALA A 588 -16.03 32.40 -13.79
CA ALA A 588 -16.42 33.61 -13.07
C ALA A 588 -15.49 34.82 -13.27
N PHE A 589 -14.24 34.60 -13.69
CA PHE A 589 -13.24 35.67 -13.80
C PHE A 589 -12.33 35.58 -15.02
N ILE A 590 -11.93 34.39 -15.48
CA ILE A 590 -10.88 34.27 -16.51
C ILE A 590 -11.47 34.37 -17.92
N LEU A 591 -12.60 33.73 -18.19
CA LEU A 591 -13.23 33.79 -19.51
C LEU A 591 -13.85 35.15 -19.83
N ASP A 592 -14.39 35.85 -18.82
CA ASP A 592 -14.90 37.22 -18.99
C ASP A 592 -13.77 38.26 -19.17
N PHE A 593 -12.63 38.06 -18.52
CA PHE A 593 -11.46 38.95 -18.64
C PHE A 593 -10.70 38.72 -19.95
N VAL A 594 -10.63 37.46 -20.41
CA VAL A 594 -10.10 37.08 -21.73
C VAL A 594 -11.25 37.13 -22.74
N ASN A 595 -11.75 38.34 -22.97
CA ASN A 595 -12.80 38.65 -23.94
C ASN A 595 -12.29 38.42 -25.38
N LEU A 596 -12.02 37.16 -25.73
CA LEU A 596 -11.65 36.74 -27.08
C LEU A 596 -12.95 36.66 -27.90
N PRO A 597 -13.10 37.48 -28.96
CA PRO A 597 -14.35 37.64 -29.68
C PRO A 597 -14.86 36.29 -30.20
N PHE A 598 -16.15 36.06 -29.99
CA PHE A 598 -16.89 34.84 -30.33
C PHE A 598 -17.26 34.81 -31.82
#